data_AF-A0A2V8J672-F1
#
_entry.id   AF-A0A2V8J672-F1
#
_cell.length_a   1.000
_cell.length_b   1.000
_cell.length_c   1.000
_cell.angle_alpha   90.00
_cell.angle_beta   90.00
_cell.angle_gamma   90.00
#
_symmetry.space_group_name_H-M   'P 1'
#
loop_
_entity.id
_entity.type
_entity.pdbx_description
1 polymer ?
#
loop_
_entity_poly.entity_id
_entity_poly.type
_entity_poly.pdbx_seq_one_letter_code
_entity_poly.pdbx_strand_id
1 'polypeptide(L)'
;MGHWVRVGDHEGRVAEVTWRATKLRTKSGNFVIVPNNIVSKEAIINYSEPAAPTRLEVEVGASYLVPPNQVKAAILEAVRHCSRVLEAPAPDVVLLSFDASAITYKARFWIEDYERDEGARDQVRTAIYYAFQRHNIDIPWPIQVQYERDLPAEDPDARLAQEEHLLSGVDLFATLTPALRHEVAMSAPMVVFGAGETIVRQGQPGQSMFIVARGTVRVVLEPSRQEVARIEAGGYFGEMSLLTGEPRSATVLAVDDVTTVEINADLFRRLATVHPQAIEQIGIAAMTRRADLERVKTATAGAVAVETNTLLARMKKFLRL
;
A
#
# COMPACT_ATOMS: atom_id res chain seq x y z
N MET A 1 27.74 26.77 -35.86
CA MET A 1 28.88 26.93 -34.91
C MET A 1 28.58 28.12 -34.02
N GLY A 2 28.86 28.04 -32.71
CA GLY A 2 28.56 29.11 -31.75
C GLY A 2 27.13 29.13 -31.19
N HIS A 3 26.28 28.17 -31.58
CA HIS A 3 24.89 28.08 -31.13
C HIS A 3 24.78 27.23 -29.86
N TRP A 4 23.85 27.58 -28.97
CA TRP A 4 23.49 26.76 -27.81
C TRP A 4 22.55 25.65 -28.25
N VAL A 5 22.96 24.40 -28.00
CA VAL A 5 22.17 23.22 -28.35
C VAL A 5 22.12 22.24 -27.19
N ARG A 6 21.03 21.48 -27.12
CA ARG A 6 20.93 20.27 -26.30
C ARG A 6 20.80 19.05 -27.21
N VAL A 7 21.65 18.06 -26.96
CA VAL A 7 21.66 16.76 -27.64
C VAL A 7 21.58 15.68 -26.58
N GLY A 8 20.45 14.99 -26.48
CA GLY A 8 20.16 14.10 -25.36
C GLY A 8 20.23 14.85 -24.02
N ASP A 9 21.02 14.32 -23.09
CA ASP A 9 21.24 14.92 -21.75
C ASP A 9 22.35 15.99 -21.72
N HIS A 10 22.98 16.28 -22.86
CA HIS A 10 24.11 17.18 -22.94
C HIS A 10 23.72 18.53 -23.55
N GLU A 11 23.98 19.60 -22.81
CA GLU A 11 23.74 20.99 -23.25
C GLU A 11 25.05 21.77 -23.33
N GLY A 12 25.24 22.52 -24.42
CA GLY A 12 26.37 23.40 -24.57
C GLY A 12 26.38 24.18 -25.87
N ARG A 13 27.29 25.15 -25.93
CA ARG A 13 27.55 25.94 -27.13
C ARG A 13 28.44 25.17 -28.10
N VAL A 14 28.02 25.02 -29.35
CA VAL A 14 28.80 24.31 -30.39
C VAL A 14 30.13 25.02 -30.61
N ALA A 15 31.22 24.42 -30.15
CA ALA A 15 32.57 24.97 -30.28
C ALA A 15 33.27 24.48 -31.54
N GLU A 16 33.10 23.19 -31.88
CA GLU A 16 33.72 22.55 -33.04
C GLU A 16 32.88 21.38 -33.52
N VAL A 17 32.76 21.21 -34.84
CA VAL A 17 32.18 20.01 -35.46
C VAL A 17 33.26 19.32 -36.28
N THR A 18 33.62 18.10 -35.89
CA THR A 18 34.56 17.25 -36.63
C THR A 18 33.81 16.12 -37.32
N TRP A 19 34.51 15.34 -38.16
CA TRP A 19 33.90 14.21 -38.84
C TRP A 19 33.48 13.06 -37.90
N ARG A 20 34.08 12.92 -36.71
CA ARG A 20 33.71 11.89 -35.70
C ARG A 20 32.81 12.41 -34.58
N ALA A 21 32.95 13.67 -34.20
CA ALA A 21 32.29 14.20 -33.01
C ALA A 21 32.04 15.70 -33.08
N THR A 22 31.03 16.13 -32.33
CA THR A 22 30.69 17.53 -32.08
C THR A 22 31.12 17.91 -30.67
N LYS A 23 31.96 18.95 -30.54
CA LYS A 23 32.39 19.49 -29.25
C LYS A 23 31.43 20.61 -28.82
N LEU A 24 30.82 20.43 -27.66
CA LEU A 24 29.96 21.40 -27.01
C LEU A 24 30.70 21.98 -25.80
N ARG A 25 30.71 23.30 -25.64
CA ARG A 25 31.22 23.98 -24.45
C ARG A 25 30.06 24.23 -23.49
N THR A 26 30.09 23.63 -22.30
CA THR A 26 29.04 23.80 -21.28
C THR A 26 29.13 25.16 -20.61
N LYS A 27 28.07 25.56 -19.87
CA LYS A 27 28.05 26.80 -19.06
C LYS A 27 29.16 26.83 -18.00
N SER A 28 29.54 25.67 -17.46
CA SER A 28 30.66 25.51 -16.52
C SER A 28 32.05 25.64 -17.17
N GLY A 29 32.11 25.85 -18.49
CA GLY A 29 33.36 26.02 -19.23
C GLY A 29 34.03 24.72 -19.70
N ASN A 30 33.47 23.55 -19.39
CA ASN A 30 33.99 22.24 -19.80
C ASN A 30 33.62 21.92 -21.26
N PHE A 31 34.39 21.06 -21.91
CA PHE A 31 34.03 20.50 -23.22
C PHE A 31 33.38 19.13 -23.10
N VAL A 32 32.20 18.98 -23.67
CA VAL A 32 31.52 17.71 -23.89
C VAL A 32 31.71 17.31 -25.35
N ILE A 33 32.22 16.11 -25.58
CA ILE A 33 32.47 15.57 -26.92
C ILE A 33 31.35 14.57 -27.22
N VAL A 34 30.42 14.93 -28.10
CA VAL A 34 29.30 14.07 -28.49
C VAL A 34 29.63 13.41 -29.84
N PRO A 35 29.77 12.07 -29.89
CA PRO A 35 29.94 11.34 -31.14
C PRO A 35 28.83 11.63 -32.16
N ASN A 36 29.18 11.82 -33.43
CA ASN A 36 28.20 12.23 -34.46
C ASN A 36 27.10 11.17 -34.68
N ASN A 37 27.39 9.89 -34.48
CA ASN A 37 26.40 8.81 -34.55
C ASN A 37 25.33 8.90 -33.45
N ILE A 38 25.61 9.61 -32.33
CA ILE A 38 24.64 9.90 -31.28
C ILE A 38 23.86 11.17 -31.64
N VAL A 39 24.55 12.22 -32.12
CA VAL A 39 23.92 13.46 -32.60
C VAL A 39 22.90 13.19 -33.72
N SER A 40 23.17 12.24 -34.61
CA SER A 40 22.24 11.85 -35.68
C SER A 40 21.02 11.06 -35.21
N LYS A 41 21.06 10.47 -34.01
CA LYS A 41 19.98 9.61 -33.48
C LYS A 41 19.09 10.35 -32.49
N GLU A 42 19.67 11.28 -31.74
CA GLU A 42 18.98 12.06 -30.72
C GLU A 42 18.38 13.35 -31.29
N ALA A 43 17.29 13.82 -30.69
CA ALA A 43 16.72 15.11 -31.06
C ALA A 43 17.68 16.24 -30.64
N ILE A 44 17.90 17.19 -31.55
CA ILE A 44 18.72 18.39 -31.29
C ILE A 44 17.77 19.55 -31.01
N ILE A 45 17.82 20.08 -29.78
CA ILE A 45 17.11 21.30 -29.41
C ILE A 45 18.08 22.46 -29.58
N ASN A 46 17.77 23.40 -30.48
CA ASN A 46 18.56 24.61 -30.69
C ASN A 46 17.92 25.78 -29.91
N TYR A 47 18.70 26.40 -29.02
CA TYR A 47 18.28 27.57 -28.25
C TYR A 47 18.71 28.89 -28.91
N SER A 48 19.47 28.83 -30.00
CA SER A 48 19.96 30.00 -30.74
C SER A 48 19.26 30.24 -32.08
N GLU A 49 18.46 29.30 -32.59
CA GLU A 49 17.64 29.51 -33.79
C GLU A 49 16.20 28.95 -33.68
N PRO A 50 15.19 29.68 -34.19
CA PRO A 50 15.30 31.01 -34.82
C PRO A 50 15.72 32.07 -33.79
N ALA A 51 16.18 33.24 -34.26
CA ALA A 51 16.58 34.42 -33.46
C ALA A 51 15.40 35.06 -32.68
N ALA A 52 14.46 34.24 -32.25
CA ALA A 52 13.38 34.58 -31.38
C ALA A 52 13.91 34.59 -29.94
N PRO A 53 13.34 35.44 -29.08
CA PRO A 53 13.68 35.40 -27.68
C PRO A 53 13.44 34.00 -27.10
N THR A 54 14.22 33.61 -26.10
CA THR A 54 14.03 32.32 -25.44
C THR A 54 13.02 32.47 -24.31
N ARG A 55 12.01 31.59 -24.28
CA ARG A 55 11.06 31.53 -23.17
C ARG A 55 11.65 30.74 -22.00
N LEU A 56 11.67 31.37 -20.84
CA LEU A 56 12.03 30.75 -19.57
C LEU A 56 10.80 30.64 -18.66
N GLU A 57 10.91 29.77 -17.67
CA GLU A 57 9.91 29.56 -16.65
C GLU A 57 10.54 29.51 -15.26
N VAL A 58 9.79 30.03 -14.28
CA VAL A 58 10.09 29.96 -12.85
C VAL A 58 8.81 29.55 -12.14
N GLU A 59 8.92 28.58 -11.25
CA GLU A 59 7.83 28.12 -10.39
C GLU A 59 7.98 28.71 -8.99
N VAL A 60 6.85 29.16 -8.42
CA VAL A 60 6.78 29.73 -7.07
C VAL A 60 5.49 29.27 -6.39
N GLY A 61 5.61 28.84 -5.14
CA GLY A 61 4.47 28.50 -4.29
C GLY A 61 3.98 29.72 -3.51
N ALA A 62 2.67 29.88 -3.39
CA ALA A 62 2.04 30.84 -2.49
C ALA A 62 0.97 30.17 -1.62
N SER A 63 0.69 30.77 -0.47
CA SER A 63 -0.32 30.31 0.48
C SER A 63 -1.72 30.25 -0.13
N TYR A 64 -2.53 29.29 0.34
CA TYR A 64 -3.95 29.14 -0.01
C TYR A 64 -4.84 30.30 0.48
N LEU A 65 -4.33 31.14 1.39
CA LEU A 65 -5.09 32.22 2.01
C LEU A 65 -5.26 33.45 1.10
N VAL A 66 -4.42 33.58 0.07
CA VAL A 66 -4.45 34.72 -0.84
C VAL A 66 -5.14 34.33 -2.16
N PRO A 67 -6.13 35.10 -2.65
CA PRO A 67 -6.80 34.81 -3.91
C PRO A 67 -5.82 34.72 -5.10
N PRO A 68 -5.92 33.71 -5.98
CA PRO A 68 -4.96 33.49 -7.05
C PRO A 68 -4.75 34.66 -8.01
N ASN A 69 -5.78 35.48 -8.25
CA ASN A 69 -5.66 36.64 -9.13
C ASN A 69 -4.79 37.75 -8.52
N GLN A 70 -4.78 37.90 -7.20
CA GLN A 70 -3.90 38.85 -6.51
C GLN A 70 -2.44 38.36 -6.57
N VAL A 71 -2.22 37.06 -6.33
CA VAL A 71 -0.87 36.46 -6.45
C VAL A 71 -0.33 36.60 -7.87
N LYS A 72 -1.13 36.27 -8.89
CA LYS A 72 -0.75 36.43 -10.30
C LYS A 72 -0.39 37.88 -10.64
N ALA A 73 -1.16 38.85 -10.14
CA ALA A 73 -0.87 40.27 -10.36
C ALA A 73 0.47 40.68 -9.75
N ALA A 74 0.75 40.28 -8.51
CA ALA A 74 2.01 40.58 -7.83
C ALA A 74 3.23 39.94 -8.54
N ILE A 75 3.11 38.68 -8.98
CA ILE A 75 4.17 38.01 -9.76
C ILE A 75 4.38 38.74 -11.09
N LEU A 76 3.31 39.05 -11.82
CA LEU A 76 3.40 39.70 -13.12
C LEU A 76 4.02 41.08 -13.03
N GLU A 77 3.65 41.86 -12.01
CA GLU A 77 4.26 43.15 -11.71
C GLU A 77 5.77 42.99 -11.42
N ALA A 78 6.16 42.04 -10.58
CA ALA A 78 7.56 41.79 -10.25
C ALA A 78 8.40 41.43 -11.50
N VAL A 79 7.87 40.56 -12.35
CA VAL A 79 8.54 40.09 -13.57
C VAL A 79 8.73 41.24 -14.57
N ARG A 80 7.73 42.13 -14.72
CA ARG A 80 7.81 43.29 -15.63
C ARG A 80 8.89 44.31 -15.24
N HIS A 81 9.25 44.39 -13.97
CA HIS A 81 10.29 45.31 -13.49
C HIS A 81 11.72 44.73 -13.61
N CYS A 82 11.86 43.50 -14.08
CA CYS A 82 13.17 42.86 -14.26
C CYS A 82 13.81 43.29 -15.58
N SER A 83 14.98 43.95 -15.51
CA SER A 83 15.70 44.46 -16.68
C SER A 83 16.14 43.40 -17.70
N ARG A 84 16.24 42.14 -17.28
CA ARG A 84 16.61 41.02 -18.18
C ARG A 84 15.41 40.39 -18.89
N VAL A 85 14.19 40.80 -18.55
CA VAL A 85 12.95 40.28 -19.12
C VAL A 85 12.46 41.21 -20.22
N LEU A 86 12.06 40.65 -21.35
CA LEU A 86 11.49 41.40 -22.46
C LEU A 86 10.06 41.85 -22.16
N GLU A 87 9.73 43.06 -22.60
CA GLU A 87 8.36 43.61 -22.55
C GLU A 87 7.45 43.00 -23.63
N ALA A 88 8.01 42.70 -24.80
CA ALA A 88 7.33 42.08 -25.92
C ALA A 88 8.18 40.92 -26.47
N PRO A 89 7.71 39.67 -26.40
CA PRO A 89 6.40 39.22 -25.92
C PRO A 89 6.23 39.37 -24.41
N ALA A 90 5.02 39.75 -23.98
CA ALA A 90 4.73 40.00 -22.58
C ALA A 90 4.88 38.73 -21.72
N PRO A 91 5.40 38.85 -20.48
CA PRO A 91 5.39 37.74 -19.54
C PRO A 91 3.96 37.40 -19.13
N ASP A 92 3.77 36.16 -18.69
CA ASP A 92 2.48 35.68 -18.24
C ASP A 92 2.63 34.76 -17.02
N VAL A 93 1.58 34.67 -16.21
CA VAL A 93 1.59 33.88 -14.98
C VAL A 93 0.35 32.99 -14.95
N VAL A 94 0.57 31.69 -14.80
CA VAL A 94 -0.49 30.70 -14.71
C VAL A 94 -0.46 30.00 -13.36
N LEU A 95 -1.62 29.55 -12.90
CA LEU A 95 -1.72 28.61 -11.79
C LEU A 95 -1.44 27.22 -12.38
N LEU A 96 -0.43 26.54 -11.85
CA LEU A 96 0.02 25.24 -12.34
C LEU A 96 -0.72 24.09 -11.66
N SER A 97 -0.75 24.12 -10.32
CA SER A 97 -1.29 23.04 -9.49
C SER A 97 -1.67 23.53 -8.09
N PHE A 98 -2.51 22.75 -7.41
CA PHE A 98 -2.78 22.84 -5.98
C PHE A 98 -1.97 21.73 -5.29
N ASP A 99 -0.89 22.08 -4.60
CA ASP A 99 0.05 21.14 -3.97
C ASP A 99 -0.15 21.05 -2.46
N ALA A 100 0.50 20.08 -1.82
CA ALA A 100 0.28 19.72 -0.41
C ALA A 100 0.39 20.89 0.58
N SER A 101 1.20 21.91 0.28
CA SER A 101 1.42 23.06 1.17
C SER A 101 1.28 24.41 0.49
N ALA A 102 1.14 24.47 -0.83
CA ALA A 102 1.10 25.72 -1.58
C ALA A 102 0.22 25.58 -2.84
N ILE A 103 -0.28 26.70 -3.33
CA ILE A 103 -0.72 26.82 -4.72
C ILE A 103 0.53 27.16 -5.55
N THR A 104 0.86 26.34 -6.54
CA THR A 104 2.04 26.55 -7.38
C THR A 104 1.68 27.38 -8.59
N TYR A 105 2.44 28.44 -8.82
CA TYR A 105 2.32 29.33 -9.96
C TYR A 105 3.55 29.21 -10.84
N LYS A 106 3.34 29.32 -12.15
CA LYS A 106 4.39 29.30 -13.16
C LYS A 106 4.43 30.65 -13.86
N ALA A 107 5.52 31.38 -13.64
CA ALA A 107 5.83 32.62 -14.33
C ALA A 107 6.62 32.30 -15.59
N ARG A 108 6.10 32.71 -16.75
CA ARG A 108 6.74 32.53 -18.06
C ARG A 108 7.15 33.88 -18.60
N PHE A 109 8.39 33.98 -19.06
CA PHE A 109 8.95 35.24 -19.53
C PHE A 109 9.99 34.99 -20.62
N TRP A 110 10.31 36.03 -21.38
CA TRP A 110 11.18 35.95 -22.55
C TRP A 110 12.46 36.72 -22.30
N ILE A 111 13.59 36.19 -22.78
CA ILE A 111 14.90 36.84 -22.71
C ILE A 111 15.57 36.83 -24.09
N GLU A 112 16.45 37.81 -24.35
CA GLU A 112 17.21 37.89 -25.61
C GLU A 112 18.36 36.89 -25.68
N ASP A 113 19.08 36.73 -24.57
CA ASP A 113 20.34 35.99 -24.53
C ASP A 113 20.28 34.80 -23.57
N TYR A 114 20.19 33.60 -24.14
CA TYR A 114 20.16 32.35 -23.39
C TYR A 114 21.39 32.13 -22.49
N GLU A 115 22.55 32.73 -22.79
CA GLU A 115 23.73 32.63 -21.92
C GLU A 115 23.47 33.21 -20.52
N ARG A 116 22.47 34.09 -20.39
CA ARG A 116 22.13 34.77 -19.13
C ARG A 116 20.88 34.20 -18.44
N ASP A 117 20.38 33.04 -18.88
CA ASP A 117 19.16 32.44 -18.35
C ASP A 117 19.16 32.25 -16.84
N GLU A 118 20.26 31.77 -16.26
CA GLU A 118 20.40 31.56 -14.82
C GLU A 118 20.24 32.87 -14.04
N GLY A 119 20.94 33.93 -14.47
CA GLY A 119 20.83 35.23 -13.82
C GLY A 119 19.49 35.91 -14.07
N ALA A 120 18.80 35.62 -15.18
CA ALA A 120 17.43 36.09 -15.39
C ALA A 120 16.44 35.38 -14.45
N ARG A 121 16.55 34.05 -14.29
CA ARG A 121 15.74 33.29 -13.33
C ARG A 121 15.99 33.75 -11.89
N ASP A 122 17.24 34.00 -11.52
CA ASP A 122 17.61 34.54 -10.21
C ASP A 122 17.00 35.92 -9.94
N GLN A 123 17.15 36.85 -10.88
CA GLN A 123 16.56 38.19 -10.78
C GLN A 123 15.04 38.11 -10.61
N VAL A 124 14.37 37.28 -11.40
CA VAL A 124 12.92 37.08 -11.32
C VAL A 124 12.49 36.46 -9.98
N ARG A 125 13.17 35.40 -9.51
CA ARG A 125 12.86 34.79 -8.19
C ARG A 125 13.03 35.80 -7.05
N THR A 126 14.11 36.56 -7.10
CA THR A 126 14.39 37.61 -6.10
C THR A 126 13.34 38.71 -6.13
N ALA A 127 12.96 39.17 -7.33
CA ALA A 127 11.91 40.18 -7.49
C ALA A 127 10.55 39.69 -6.97
N ILE A 128 10.18 38.43 -7.26
CA ILE A 128 8.95 37.80 -6.78
C ILE A 128 8.96 37.73 -5.24
N TYR A 129 10.07 37.32 -4.63
CA TYR A 129 10.19 37.27 -3.17
C TYR A 129 9.87 38.62 -2.52
N TYR A 130 10.49 39.70 -2.99
CA TYR A 130 10.23 41.03 -2.44
C TYR A 130 8.83 41.56 -2.77
N ALA A 131 8.27 41.21 -3.93
CA ALA A 131 6.88 41.55 -4.24
C ALA A 131 5.91 40.86 -3.30
N PHE A 132 6.14 39.57 -3.00
CA PHE A 132 5.33 38.82 -2.04
C PHE A 132 5.36 39.46 -0.66
N GLN A 133 6.54 39.86 -0.18
CA GLN A 133 6.66 40.60 1.08
C GLN A 133 5.89 41.93 1.07
N ARG A 134 5.97 42.73 -0.02
CA ARG A 134 5.23 44.00 -0.13
C ARG A 134 3.71 43.84 -0.16
N HIS A 135 3.22 42.73 -0.72
CA HIS A 135 1.79 42.44 -0.85
C HIS A 135 1.26 41.51 0.26
N ASN A 136 2.05 41.22 1.30
CA ASN A 136 1.71 40.28 2.37
C ASN A 136 1.27 38.90 1.85
N ILE A 137 1.99 38.37 0.86
CA ILE A 137 1.77 37.04 0.30
C ILE A 137 2.78 36.09 0.93
N ASP A 138 2.28 35.13 1.71
CA ASP A 138 3.13 34.15 2.38
C ASP A 138 3.60 33.06 1.41
N ILE A 139 4.90 32.72 1.51
CA ILE A 139 5.46 31.50 0.94
C ILE A 139 5.40 30.44 2.05
N PRO A 140 4.52 29.44 1.93
CA PRO A 140 4.26 28.50 3.01
C PRO A 140 5.46 27.56 3.20
N TRP A 141 5.82 27.33 4.45
CA TRP A 141 6.66 26.19 4.84
C TRP A 141 5.91 24.89 4.56
N PRO A 142 6.59 23.73 4.42
CA PRO A 142 5.92 22.44 4.36
C PRO A 142 4.95 22.29 5.54
N ILE A 143 3.65 22.24 5.26
CA ILE A 143 2.61 22.13 6.28
C ILE A 143 2.40 20.65 6.57
N GLN A 144 2.61 20.23 7.82
CA GLN A 144 2.12 18.95 8.31
C GLN A 144 0.86 19.18 9.13
N VAL A 145 -0.27 18.68 8.63
CA VAL A 145 -1.52 18.68 9.40
C VAL A 145 -1.50 17.46 10.32
N GLN A 146 -1.37 17.68 11.62
CA GLN A 146 -1.57 16.63 12.62
C GLN A 146 -3.07 16.48 12.88
N TYR A 147 -3.62 15.34 12.47
CA TYR A 147 -4.97 14.96 12.87
C TYR A 147 -4.91 14.33 14.26
N GLU A 148 -5.20 15.10 15.30
CA GLU A 148 -5.59 14.52 16.58
C GLU A 148 -7.03 14.03 16.44
N ARG A 149 -7.19 12.73 16.18
CA ARG A 149 -8.48 12.08 16.37
C ARG A 149 -8.55 11.66 17.83
N ASP A 150 -9.51 12.22 18.56
CA ASP A 150 -10.06 11.58 19.76
C ASP A 150 -10.80 10.32 19.28
N LEU A 151 -10.03 9.28 18.96
CA LEU A 151 -10.59 7.94 19.02
C LEU A 151 -10.92 7.74 20.50
N PRO A 152 -12.19 7.53 20.90
CA PRO A 152 -12.46 7.10 22.26
C PRO A 152 -11.53 5.91 22.50
N ALA A 153 -10.74 5.96 23.57
CA ALA A 153 -9.92 4.82 23.95
C ALA A 153 -10.85 3.62 23.91
N GLU A 154 -10.55 2.62 23.05
CA GLU A 154 -11.40 1.43 22.96
C GLU A 154 -11.49 0.89 24.38
N ASP A 155 -12.68 1.00 24.97
CA ASP A 155 -12.92 0.52 26.31
C ASP A 155 -12.61 -0.98 26.29
N PRO A 156 -11.53 -1.44 26.96
CA PRO A 156 -11.13 -2.83 26.92
C PRO A 156 -12.27 -3.76 27.32
N ASP A 157 -13.13 -3.30 28.24
CA ASP A 157 -14.29 -4.05 28.72
C ASP A 157 -15.37 -4.14 27.65
N ALA A 158 -15.59 -3.06 26.88
CA ALA A 158 -16.54 -3.07 25.76
C ALA A 158 -16.07 -3.98 24.60
N ARG A 159 -14.76 -3.98 24.29
CA ARG A 159 -14.18 -4.89 23.29
C ARG A 159 -14.35 -6.34 23.72
N LEU A 160 -14.02 -6.66 24.99
CA LEU A 160 -14.17 -8.00 25.54
C LEU A 160 -15.64 -8.44 25.56
N ALA A 161 -16.57 -7.57 25.94
CA ALA A 161 -18.00 -7.87 25.91
C ALA A 161 -18.49 -8.19 24.48
N GLN A 162 -17.98 -7.47 23.47
CA GLN A 162 -18.30 -7.74 22.07
C GLN A 162 -17.74 -9.08 21.61
N GLU A 163 -16.50 -9.42 22.00
CA GLU A 163 -15.86 -10.71 21.71
C GLU A 163 -16.62 -11.88 22.35
N GLU A 164 -17.03 -11.74 23.61
CA GLU A 164 -17.87 -12.73 24.30
C GLU A 164 -19.23 -12.92 23.62
N HIS A 165 -19.84 -11.82 23.17
CA HIS A 165 -21.11 -11.88 22.46
C HIS A 165 -20.97 -12.66 21.14
N LEU A 166 -19.92 -12.40 20.36
CA LEU A 166 -19.62 -13.14 19.13
C LEU A 166 -19.38 -14.63 19.42
N LEU A 167 -18.62 -14.96 20.46
CA LEU A 167 -18.40 -16.34 20.89
C LEU A 167 -19.69 -17.05 21.28
N SER A 168 -20.65 -16.34 21.90
CA SER A 168 -21.93 -16.94 22.30
C SER A 168 -22.79 -17.41 21.12
N GLY A 169 -22.61 -16.84 19.92
CA GLY A 169 -23.29 -17.24 18.70
C GLY A 169 -22.74 -18.51 18.04
N VAL A 170 -21.63 -19.05 18.55
CA VAL A 170 -21.03 -20.29 18.07
C VAL A 170 -21.62 -21.44 18.90
N ASP A 171 -22.31 -22.40 18.27
CA ASP A 171 -22.93 -23.54 18.97
C ASP A 171 -21.96 -24.27 19.90
N LEU A 172 -20.70 -24.39 19.48
CA LEU A 172 -19.63 -24.98 20.28
C LEU A 172 -19.40 -24.26 21.61
N PHE A 173 -19.55 -22.93 21.64
CA PHE A 173 -19.32 -22.09 22.81
C PHE A 173 -20.58 -21.61 23.52
N ALA A 174 -21.75 -21.78 22.91
CA ALA A 174 -23.04 -21.54 23.55
C ALA A 174 -23.18 -22.37 24.83
N THR A 175 -22.59 -23.57 24.86
CA THR A 175 -22.60 -24.48 26.01
C THR A 175 -21.56 -24.15 27.09
N LEU A 176 -20.63 -23.22 26.83
CA LEU A 176 -19.65 -22.79 27.81
C LEU A 176 -20.27 -21.89 28.88
N THR A 177 -19.75 -21.97 30.10
CA THR A 177 -20.10 -21.03 31.16
C THR A 177 -19.62 -19.62 30.79
N PRO A 178 -20.29 -18.54 31.27
CA PRO A 178 -19.85 -17.17 31.01
C PRO A 178 -18.38 -16.92 31.37
N ALA A 179 -17.92 -17.48 32.50
CA ALA A 179 -16.53 -17.36 32.95
C ALA A 179 -15.53 -17.97 31.96
N LEU A 180 -15.88 -19.08 31.31
CA LEU A 180 -15.00 -19.72 30.33
C LEU A 180 -15.02 -19.01 28.98
N ARG A 181 -16.17 -18.45 28.57
CA ARG A 181 -16.24 -17.57 27.39
C ARG A 181 -15.38 -16.32 27.56
N HIS A 182 -15.39 -15.73 28.75
CA HIS A 182 -14.51 -14.62 29.12
C HIS A 182 -13.02 -15.03 29.01
N GLU A 183 -12.64 -16.22 29.51
CA GLU A 183 -11.28 -16.73 29.36
C GLU A 183 -10.86 -16.89 27.89
N VAL A 184 -11.77 -17.40 27.04
CA VAL A 184 -11.52 -17.53 25.60
C VAL A 184 -11.36 -16.16 24.95
N ALA A 185 -12.25 -15.20 25.22
CA ALA A 185 -12.13 -13.83 24.70
C ALA A 185 -10.80 -13.17 25.11
N MET A 186 -10.36 -13.39 26.35
CA MET A 186 -9.09 -12.86 26.86
C MET A 186 -7.84 -13.53 26.27
N SER A 187 -7.93 -14.80 25.85
CA SER A 187 -6.75 -15.63 25.53
C SER A 187 -6.63 -16.05 24.07
N ALA A 188 -7.72 -15.98 23.31
CA ALA A 188 -7.77 -16.40 21.90
C ALA A 188 -7.75 -15.16 20.99
N PRO A 189 -6.71 -14.98 20.16
CA PRO A 189 -6.68 -13.83 19.27
C PRO A 189 -7.77 -13.94 18.20
N MET A 190 -8.42 -12.80 17.92
CA MET A 190 -9.24 -12.63 16.72
C MET A 190 -8.34 -12.29 15.54
N VAL A 191 -8.44 -13.08 14.46
CA VAL A 191 -7.65 -12.91 13.24
C VAL A 191 -8.60 -12.62 12.08
N VAL A 192 -8.30 -11.57 11.31
CA VAL A 192 -9.11 -11.13 10.17
C VAL A 192 -8.40 -11.48 8.88
N PHE A 193 -9.17 -12.01 7.91
CA PHE A 193 -8.69 -12.41 6.59
C PHE A 193 -9.55 -11.74 5.51
N GLY A 194 -8.90 -11.23 4.46
CA GLY A 194 -9.60 -10.70 3.29
C GLY A 194 -10.08 -11.80 2.34
N ALA A 195 -11.09 -11.48 1.51
CA ALA A 195 -11.60 -12.39 0.50
C ALA A 195 -10.49 -12.98 -0.39
N GLY A 196 -10.45 -14.32 -0.51
CA GLY A 196 -9.47 -15.06 -1.30
C GLY A 196 -8.18 -15.43 -0.55
N GLU A 197 -7.96 -14.93 0.67
CA GLU A 197 -6.79 -15.30 1.46
C GLU A 197 -6.84 -16.75 1.93
N THR A 198 -5.66 -17.36 2.08
CA THR A 198 -5.51 -18.73 2.60
C THR A 198 -5.29 -18.68 4.10
N ILE A 199 -6.20 -19.27 4.87
CA ILE A 199 -6.13 -19.30 6.35
C ILE A 199 -5.24 -20.46 6.82
N VAL A 200 -5.43 -21.65 6.23
CA VAL A 200 -4.56 -22.81 6.44
C VAL A 200 -4.34 -23.53 5.12
N ARG A 201 -3.18 -24.17 4.96
CA ARG A 201 -2.83 -24.91 3.72
C ARG A 201 -2.69 -26.41 3.99
N GLN A 202 -3.23 -27.23 3.10
CA GLN A 202 -3.13 -28.69 3.16
C GLN A 202 -1.67 -29.13 3.28
N GLY A 203 -1.42 -30.15 4.10
CA GLY A 203 -0.09 -30.74 4.31
C GLY A 203 0.82 -29.96 5.25
N GLN A 204 0.46 -28.74 5.65
CA GLN A 204 1.22 -28.01 6.67
C GLN A 204 0.92 -28.55 8.08
N PRO A 205 1.88 -28.53 9.01
CA PRO A 205 1.60 -28.80 10.41
C PRO A 205 0.68 -27.70 10.98
N GLY A 206 -0.20 -28.07 11.91
CA GLY A 206 -1.09 -27.13 12.60
C GLY A 206 -1.24 -27.47 14.07
N GLN A 207 -1.08 -26.48 14.95
CA GLN A 207 -1.24 -26.62 16.40
C GLN A 207 -2.38 -25.75 16.96
N SER A 208 -3.24 -25.28 16.06
CA SER A 208 -4.41 -24.47 16.38
C SER A 208 -5.62 -24.90 15.55
N MET A 209 -6.81 -24.59 16.05
CA MET A 209 -8.06 -24.62 15.29
C MET A 209 -8.64 -23.23 15.21
N PHE A 210 -9.50 -23.00 14.23
CA PHE A 210 -10.14 -21.71 13.99
C PHE A 210 -11.65 -21.87 14.06
N ILE A 211 -12.29 -20.94 14.75
CA ILE A 211 -13.75 -20.78 14.72
C ILE A 211 -14.06 -19.57 13.88
N VAL A 212 -15.03 -19.67 12.96
CA VAL A 212 -15.48 -18.56 12.14
C VAL A 212 -16.46 -17.73 12.97
N ALA A 213 -16.04 -16.56 13.43
CA ALA A 213 -16.91 -15.63 14.15
C ALA A 213 -17.79 -14.83 13.17
N ARG A 214 -17.24 -14.49 12.00
CA ARG A 214 -17.94 -13.76 10.93
C ARG A 214 -17.40 -14.19 9.56
N GLY A 215 -18.27 -14.14 8.55
CA GLY A 215 -17.92 -14.42 7.16
C GLY A 215 -18.04 -15.89 6.80
N THR A 216 -17.52 -16.23 5.62
CA THR A 216 -17.61 -17.56 5.03
C THR A 216 -16.24 -18.03 4.55
N VAL A 217 -15.89 -19.27 4.85
CA VAL A 217 -14.70 -19.93 4.31
C VAL A 217 -15.09 -21.12 3.44
N ARG A 218 -14.26 -21.42 2.45
CA ARG A 218 -14.35 -22.64 1.65
C ARG A 218 -13.16 -23.54 1.89
N VAL A 219 -13.43 -24.83 1.97
CA VAL A 219 -12.44 -25.89 2.14
C VAL A 219 -12.19 -26.53 0.80
N VAL A 220 -10.92 -26.63 0.39
CA VAL A 220 -10.51 -27.18 -0.90
C VAL A 220 -9.41 -28.22 -0.73
N LEU A 221 -9.42 -29.25 -1.57
CA LEU A 221 -8.34 -30.24 -1.64
C LEU A 221 -7.27 -29.81 -2.66
N GLU A 222 -6.00 -30.00 -2.31
CA GLU A 222 -4.87 -29.81 -3.23
C GLU A 222 -4.31 -31.16 -3.72
N PRO A 223 -3.88 -31.26 -4.99
CA PRO A 223 -3.76 -30.19 -5.99
C PRO A 223 -5.04 -29.93 -6.83
N SER A 224 -6.11 -30.73 -6.65
CA SER A 224 -7.31 -30.66 -7.51
C SER A 224 -8.08 -29.34 -7.42
N ARG A 225 -7.86 -28.54 -6.37
CA ARG A 225 -8.63 -27.33 -5.99
C ARG A 225 -10.14 -27.58 -5.91
N GLN A 226 -10.54 -28.84 -5.75
CA GLN A 226 -11.93 -29.21 -5.61
C GLN A 226 -12.45 -28.69 -4.27
N GLU A 227 -13.53 -27.92 -4.31
CA GLU A 227 -14.24 -27.47 -3.11
C GLU A 227 -15.01 -28.64 -2.51
N VAL A 228 -14.79 -28.89 -1.22
CA VAL A 228 -15.34 -30.04 -0.48
C VAL A 228 -16.31 -29.63 0.62
N ALA A 229 -16.23 -28.39 1.10
CA ALA A 229 -17.16 -27.83 2.07
C ALA A 229 -17.12 -26.31 2.06
N ARG A 230 -18.19 -25.69 2.54
CA ARG A 230 -18.21 -24.29 3.00
C ARG A 230 -18.55 -24.27 4.48
N ILE A 231 -17.94 -23.33 5.19
CA ILE A 231 -18.12 -23.16 6.64
C ILE A 231 -18.45 -21.68 6.85
N GLU A 232 -19.65 -21.43 7.37
CA GLU A 232 -20.16 -20.10 7.70
C GLU A 232 -19.85 -19.76 9.17
N ALA A 233 -20.23 -18.55 9.59
CA ALA A 233 -20.14 -18.13 10.98
C ALA A 233 -20.78 -19.15 11.94
N GLY A 234 -20.13 -19.39 13.08
CA GLY A 234 -20.47 -20.45 14.02
C GLY A 234 -19.79 -21.80 13.72
N GLY A 235 -19.30 -21.99 12.50
CA GLY A 235 -18.52 -23.17 12.11
C GLY A 235 -17.06 -23.09 12.55
N TYR A 236 -16.34 -24.21 12.40
CA TYR A 236 -14.93 -24.30 12.78
C TYR A 236 -14.16 -25.29 11.91
N PHE A 237 -12.84 -25.10 11.81
CA PHE A 237 -11.93 -25.95 11.04
C PHE A 237 -10.54 -26.03 11.69
N GLY A 238 -9.77 -27.02 11.25
CA GLY A 238 -8.41 -27.26 11.73
C GLY A 238 -8.34 -28.07 13.02
N GLU A 239 -9.49 -28.48 13.56
CA GLU A 239 -9.66 -29.34 14.72
C GLU A 239 -8.96 -30.69 14.56
N MET A 240 -8.94 -31.23 13.33
CA MET A 240 -8.33 -32.52 13.06
C MET A 240 -6.82 -32.48 13.33
N SER A 241 -6.13 -31.47 12.79
CA SER A 241 -4.69 -31.31 12.97
C SER A 241 -4.34 -31.08 14.44
N LEU A 242 -5.17 -30.30 15.15
CA LEU A 242 -5.04 -30.06 16.57
C LEU A 242 -5.19 -31.34 17.41
N LEU A 243 -6.23 -32.14 17.14
CA LEU A 243 -6.58 -33.33 17.93
C LEU A 243 -5.72 -34.56 17.62
N THR A 244 -5.33 -34.74 16.36
CA THR A 244 -4.62 -35.94 15.91
C THR A 244 -3.12 -35.74 15.79
N GLY A 245 -2.66 -34.48 15.71
CA GLY A 245 -1.28 -34.12 15.38
C GLY A 245 -0.90 -34.37 13.92
N GLU A 246 -1.84 -34.81 13.07
CA GLU A 246 -1.60 -34.98 11.64
C GLU A 246 -1.55 -33.61 10.94
N PRO A 247 -0.88 -33.48 9.77
CA PRO A 247 -0.91 -32.25 8.99
C PRO A 247 -2.33 -31.85 8.56
N ARG A 248 -2.53 -30.57 8.21
CA ARG A 248 -3.79 -30.02 7.72
C ARG A 248 -4.33 -30.87 6.56
N SER A 249 -5.55 -31.38 6.71
CA SER A 249 -6.15 -32.33 5.77
C SER A 249 -6.64 -31.69 4.46
N ALA A 250 -6.85 -30.38 4.46
CA ALA A 250 -7.32 -29.57 3.33
C ALA A 250 -6.84 -28.10 3.48
N THR A 251 -6.89 -27.35 2.39
CA THR A 251 -6.64 -25.90 2.37
C THR A 251 -7.96 -25.17 2.66
N VAL A 252 -7.93 -24.11 3.45
CA VAL A 252 -9.12 -23.28 3.76
C VAL A 252 -8.86 -21.86 3.30
N LEU A 253 -9.80 -21.30 2.53
CA LEU A 253 -9.73 -19.96 1.98
C LEU A 253 -10.93 -19.13 2.41
N ALA A 254 -10.72 -17.84 2.66
CA ALA A 254 -11.79 -16.88 2.86
C ALA A 254 -12.56 -16.65 1.56
N VAL A 255 -13.89 -16.66 1.62
CA VAL A 255 -14.79 -16.34 0.49
C VAL A 255 -15.11 -14.86 0.46
N ASP A 256 -15.38 -14.28 1.64
CA ASP A 256 -15.61 -12.87 1.92
C ASP A 256 -14.64 -12.41 3.03
N ASP A 257 -14.89 -11.25 3.65
CA ASP A 257 -14.13 -10.82 4.81
C ASP A 257 -14.46 -11.68 6.03
N VAL A 258 -13.48 -12.43 6.50
CA VAL A 258 -13.64 -13.44 7.55
C VAL A 258 -12.95 -13.01 8.83
N THR A 259 -13.64 -13.15 9.95
CA THR A 259 -13.04 -13.04 11.28
C THR A 259 -13.05 -14.41 11.94
N THR A 260 -11.90 -14.88 12.40
CA THR A 260 -11.77 -16.13 13.13
C THR A 260 -11.27 -15.91 14.55
N VAL A 261 -11.63 -16.83 15.45
CA VAL A 261 -11.02 -16.97 16.77
C VAL A 261 -10.05 -18.15 16.69
N GLU A 262 -8.77 -17.90 16.94
CA GLU A 262 -7.75 -18.95 16.92
C GLU A 262 -7.59 -19.58 18.31
N ILE A 263 -7.80 -20.89 18.40
CA ILE A 263 -7.62 -21.67 19.61
C ILE A 263 -6.40 -22.58 19.44
N ASN A 264 -5.34 -22.28 20.19
CA ASN A 264 -4.14 -23.11 20.24
C ASN A 264 -4.33 -24.36 21.13
N ALA A 265 -3.37 -25.29 21.06
CA ALA A 265 -3.39 -26.54 21.81
C ALA A 265 -3.46 -26.37 23.34
N ASP A 266 -2.87 -25.30 23.89
CA ASP A 266 -2.87 -25.07 25.34
C ASP A 266 -4.23 -24.61 25.84
N LEU A 267 -4.82 -23.63 25.15
CA LEU A 267 -6.17 -23.15 25.43
C LEU A 267 -7.18 -24.29 25.23
N PHE A 268 -7.06 -25.04 24.15
CA PHE A 268 -7.93 -26.20 23.89
C PHE A 268 -7.88 -27.24 25.01
N ARG A 269 -6.68 -27.59 25.51
CA ARG A 269 -6.52 -28.55 26.62
C ARG A 269 -7.15 -28.06 27.92
N ARG A 270 -7.06 -26.76 28.22
CA ARG A 270 -7.74 -26.17 29.38
C ARG A 270 -9.26 -26.25 29.23
N LEU A 271 -9.78 -25.83 28.08
CA LEU A 271 -11.21 -25.94 27.77
C LEU A 271 -11.69 -27.38 27.89
N ALA A 272 -10.87 -28.35 27.47
CA ALA A 272 -11.19 -29.77 27.53
C ALA A 272 -11.32 -30.32 28.96
N THR A 273 -10.56 -29.78 29.90
CA THR A 273 -10.58 -30.22 31.30
C THR A 273 -11.86 -29.72 31.98
N VAL A 274 -12.29 -28.52 31.65
CA VAL A 274 -13.47 -27.87 32.24
C VAL A 274 -14.77 -28.33 31.56
N HIS A 275 -14.74 -28.61 30.26
CA HIS A 275 -15.93 -28.97 29.48
C HIS A 275 -15.73 -30.21 28.59
N PRO A 276 -15.75 -31.42 29.18
CA PRO A 276 -15.50 -32.65 28.44
C PRO A 276 -16.51 -32.93 27.31
N GLN A 277 -17.75 -32.45 27.44
CA GLN A 277 -18.82 -32.67 26.45
C GLN A 277 -18.56 -31.91 25.14
N ALA A 278 -18.07 -30.67 25.21
CA ALA A 278 -17.73 -29.90 24.02
C ALA A 278 -16.64 -30.60 23.19
N ILE A 279 -15.65 -31.22 23.86
CA ILE A 279 -14.58 -31.96 23.20
C ILE A 279 -15.09 -33.23 22.53
N GLU A 280 -16.02 -33.93 23.15
CA GLU A 280 -16.67 -35.09 22.55
C GLU A 280 -17.40 -34.69 21.26
N GLN A 281 -18.13 -33.57 21.26
CA GLN A 281 -18.79 -33.05 20.06
C GLN A 281 -17.78 -32.67 18.96
N ILE A 282 -16.70 -31.96 19.30
CA ILE A 282 -15.63 -31.64 18.33
C ILE A 282 -15.01 -32.92 17.78
N GLY A 283 -14.78 -33.93 18.63
CA GLY A 283 -14.23 -35.22 18.23
C GLY A 283 -15.12 -35.98 17.27
N ILE A 284 -16.42 -36.06 17.56
CA ILE A 284 -17.42 -36.69 16.68
C ILE A 284 -17.47 -35.95 15.34
N ALA A 285 -17.54 -34.63 15.34
CA ALA A 285 -17.54 -33.84 14.13
C ALA A 285 -16.25 -33.99 13.31
N ALA A 286 -15.09 -34.05 13.97
CA ALA A 286 -13.79 -34.28 13.34
C ALA A 286 -13.75 -35.67 12.65
N MET A 287 -14.33 -36.69 13.28
CA MET A 287 -14.46 -38.02 12.68
C MET A 287 -15.34 -38.01 11.43
N THR A 288 -16.50 -37.36 11.48
CA THR A 288 -17.41 -37.23 10.34
C THR A 288 -16.76 -36.50 9.17
N ARG A 289 -16.15 -35.33 9.42
CA ARG A 289 -15.46 -34.55 8.38
C ARG A 289 -14.28 -35.29 7.78
N ARG A 290 -13.51 -36.03 8.58
CA ARG A 290 -12.44 -36.89 8.07
C ARG A 290 -12.98 -37.93 7.10
N ALA A 291 -14.06 -38.61 7.46
CA ALA A 291 -14.67 -39.62 6.60
C ALA A 291 -15.17 -39.00 5.28
N ASP A 292 -15.78 -37.82 5.34
CA ASP A 292 -16.26 -37.11 4.14
C ASP A 292 -15.12 -36.68 3.22
N LEU A 293 -14.04 -36.12 3.78
CA LEU A 293 -12.84 -35.76 3.01
C LEU A 293 -12.19 -36.98 2.34
N GLU A 294 -12.08 -38.11 3.05
CA GLU A 294 -11.51 -39.33 2.48
C GLU A 294 -12.42 -39.96 1.41
N ARG A 295 -13.75 -39.89 1.54
CA ARG A 295 -14.67 -40.30 0.47
C ARG A 295 -14.47 -39.47 -0.80
N VAL A 296 -14.29 -38.15 -0.67
CA VAL A 296 -14.04 -37.28 -1.83
C VAL A 296 -12.65 -37.56 -2.43
N LYS A 297 -11.62 -37.76 -1.60
CA LYS A 297 -10.28 -38.14 -2.08
C LYS A 297 -10.29 -39.47 -2.82
N THR A 298 -10.94 -40.50 -2.28
CA THR A 298 -10.99 -41.86 -2.87
C THR A 298 -11.92 -41.94 -4.09
N ALA A 299 -12.94 -41.08 -4.19
CA ALA A 299 -13.70 -40.91 -5.43
C ALA A 299 -12.86 -40.29 -6.56
N THR A 300 -11.78 -39.57 -6.21
CA THR A 300 -10.89 -38.88 -7.16
C THR A 300 -9.58 -39.66 -7.41
N ALA A 301 -9.15 -40.49 -6.47
CA ALA A 301 -7.96 -41.33 -6.53
C ALA A 301 -8.36 -42.78 -6.23
N GLY A 302 -8.21 -43.66 -7.23
CA GLY A 302 -8.52 -45.09 -7.11
C GLY A 302 -8.04 -45.71 -5.80
N ALA A 303 -8.92 -46.51 -5.20
CA ALA A 303 -8.88 -46.99 -3.83
C ALA A 303 -7.51 -47.48 -3.33
N VAL A 304 -7.06 -46.92 -2.20
CA VAL A 304 -6.18 -47.60 -1.25
C VAL A 304 -6.79 -47.42 0.15
N ALA A 305 -7.20 -48.52 0.76
CA ALA A 305 -7.75 -48.57 2.10
C ALA A 305 -6.61 -48.73 3.13
N VAL A 306 -6.58 -47.89 4.18
CA VAL A 306 -5.75 -48.13 5.37
C VAL A 306 -6.46 -47.72 6.66
N GLU A 307 -6.56 -48.71 7.55
CA GLU A 307 -6.74 -48.79 9.01
C GLU A 307 -7.54 -47.72 9.79
N THR A 308 -8.80 -48.08 10.06
CA THR A 308 -9.74 -47.47 11.00
C THR A 308 -9.49 -47.93 12.44
N ASN A 309 -8.31 -47.65 13.02
CA ASN A 309 -8.16 -47.90 14.46
C ASN A 309 -7.34 -46.83 15.19
N THR A 310 -7.92 -46.33 16.29
CA THR A 310 -7.33 -45.52 17.38
C THR A 310 -7.31 -43.98 17.30
N LEU A 311 -8.33 -43.33 16.74
CA LEU A 311 -8.50 -41.86 16.90
C LEU A 311 -8.90 -41.48 18.34
N LEU A 312 -9.88 -42.17 18.92
CA LEU A 312 -10.33 -41.95 20.31
C LEU A 312 -9.21 -42.19 21.34
N ALA A 313 -8.34 -43.17 21.10
CA ALA A 313 -7.18 -43.41 21.97
C ALA A 313 -6.11 -42.31 21.84
N ARG A 314 -5.94 -41.75 20.63
CA ARG A 314 -5.06 -40.60 20.39
C ARG A 314 -5.63 -39.32 20.98
N MET A 315 -6.93 -39.09 20.88
CA MET A 315 -7.63 -37.99 21.57
C MET A 315 -7.45 -38.10 23.09
N LYS A 316 -7.69 -39.29 23.66
CA LYS A 316 -7.44 -39.52 25.10
C LYS A 316 -5.98 -39.32 25.47
N LYS A 317 -5.02 -39.65 24.60
CA LYS A 317 -3.58 -39.40 24.81
C LYS A 317 -3.23 -37.91 24.74
N PHE A 318 -3.82 -37.15 23.81
CA PHE A 318 -3.64 -35.71 23.69
C PHE A 318 -4.20 -34.95 24.91
N LEU A 319 -5.32 -35.45 25.46
CA LEU A 319 -5.99 -34.91 26.65
C LEU A 319 -5.42 -35.43 27.98
N ARG A 320 -4.33 -36.22 27.99
CA ARG A 320 -3.70 -36.63 29.25
C ARG A 320 -3.07 -35.39 29.91
N LEU A 321 -3.75 -34.94 30.98
CA LEU A 321 -3.18 -34.23 32.12
C LEU A 321 -1.91 -34.96 32.62
#